data_AF-A0A520CFF8-F1
#
_entry.id   AF-A0A520CFF8-F1
#
_cell.length_a   1.000
_cell.length_b   1.000
_cell.length_c   1.000
_cell.angle_alpha   90.00
_cell.angle_beta   90.00
_cell.angle_gamma   90.00
#
_symmetry.space_group_name_H-M   'P 1'
#
loop_
_entity.id
_entity.type
_entity.pdbx_description
1 polymer ?
#
loop_
_entity_poly.entity_id
_entity_poly.type
_entity_poly.pdbx_seq_one_letter_code
_entity_poly.pdbx_strand_id
1 'polypeptide(L)' 'DTAGNLIFRSTSRNFNPIMAMAGKVTIAEVEELVEAGELNPDHIHTPGVYVHRIFQGEAYEKRIEQRTVRKKD' A
#
# COMPACT_ATOMS: atom_id res chain seq x y z
N ASP A 1 -5.39 3.89 6.52
CA ASP A 1 -6.63 4.23 7.24
C ASP A 1 -7.25 5.46 6.59
N THR A 2 -8.39 5.95 7.10
CA THR A 2 -9.07 7.15 6.61
C THR A 2 -8.25 8.43 6.78
N ALA A 3 -7.19 8.42 7.60
CA ALA A 3 -6.22 9.52 7.74
C ALA A 3 -5.05 9.46 6.72
N GLY A 4 -5.02 8.44 5.84
CA GLY A 4 -4.01 8.30 4.80
C GLY A 4 -2.78 7.48 5.21
N ASN A 5 -2.72 6.93 6.42
CA ASN A 5 -1.61 6.06 6.82
C ASN A 5 -1.64 4.75 6.03
N LEU A 6 -0.50 4.35 5.47
CA LEU A 6 -0.40 3.17 4.59
C LEU A 6 0.49 2.08 5.18
N ILE A 7 0.05 0.83 4.98
CA ILE A 7 0.81 -0.38 5.24
C ILE A 7 0.92 -1.19 3.94
N PHE A 8 2.13 -1.38 3.42
CA PHE A 8 2.39 -2.25 2.26
C PHE A 8 2.69 -3.70 2.67
N ARG A 9 2.31 -4.64 1.80
CA ARG A 9 2.48 -6.07 2.00
C ARG A 9 3.73 -6.61 1.28
N SER A 10 4.67 -7.15 2.03
CA SER A 10 5.87 -7.80 1.48
C SER A 10 6.65 -6.88 0.53
N THR A 11 7.11 -7.39 -0.61
CA THR A 11 7.89 -6.67 -1.60
C THR A 11 7.09 -5.65 -2.41
N SER A 12 5.76 -5.60 -2.27
CA SER A 12 4.94 -4.56 -2.91
C SER A 12 5.23 -3.16 -2.36
N ARG A 13 5.95 -3.05 -1.23
CA ARG A 13 6.42 -1.78 -0.69
C ARG A 13 7.38 -1.02 -1.60
N ASN A 14 8.14 -1.71 -2.44
CA ASN A 14 9.18 -1.17 -3.34
C ASN A 14 9.41 0.37 -3.33
N PHE A 15 8.97 1.09 -4.35
CA PHE A 15 9.13 2.54 -4.53
C PHE A 15 7.92 3.33 -4.01
N ASN A 16 6.86 2.68 -3.57
CA ASN A 16 5.60 3.34 -3.21
C ASN A 16 5.76 4.45 -2.13
N PRO A 17 6.48 4.24 -1.00
CA PRO A 17 6.68 5.29 0.00
C PRO A 17 7.42 6.52 -0.54
N ILE A 18 8.49 6.30 -1.32
CA ILE A 18 9.30 7.42 -1.82
C ILE A 18 8.56 8.21 -2.91
N MET A 19 7.73 7.54 -3.71
CA MET A 19 6.86 8.21 -4.69
C MET A 19 5.77 9.02 -4.02
N ALA A 20 5.18 8.51 -2.93
CA ALA A 20 4.20 9.24 -2.13
C ALA A 20 4.77 10.55 -1.55
N MET A 21 6.02 10.54 -1.10
CA MET A 21 6.70 11.73 -0.54
C MET A 21 7.13 12.75 -1.62
N ALA A 22 7.42 12.29 -2.84
CA ALA A 22 7.86 13.15 -3.94
C ALA A 22 6.70 13.84 -4.69
N GLY A 23 5.46 13.37 -4.49
CA GLY A 23 4.28 13.90 -5.16
C GLY A 23 3.80 15.22 -4.56
N LYS A 24 3.53 16.21 -5.42
CA LYS A 24 2.75 17.40 -5.01
C LYS A 24 1.33 17.04 -4.60
N VAL A 25 0.76 16.04 -5.28
CA VAL A 25 -0.53 15.42 -4.96
C VAL A 25 -0.33 13.93 -5.09
N THR A 26 -0.60 13.21 -4.00
CA THR A 26 -0.44 11.76 -3.90
C THR A 26 -1.81 11.12 -3.74
N ILE A 27 -2.13 10.20 -4.64
CA ILE A 27 -3.33 9.37 -4.59
C ILE A 27 -2.88 7.95 -4.27
N ALA A 28 -3.35 7.41 -3.15
CA ALA A 28 -3.08 6.05 -2.74
C ALA A 28 -4.27 5.15 -3.09
N GLU A 29 -4.03 4.18 -3.96
CA GLU A 29 -4.96 3.08 -4.22
C GLU A 29 -4.67 1.92 -3.24
N VAL A 30 -5.68 1.45 -2.51
CA VAL A 30 -5.54 0.46 -1.42
C VAL A 30 -6.55 -0.68 -1.56
N GLU A 31 -6.16 -1.88 -1.11
CA GLU A 31 -7.07 -3.04 -1.07
C GLU A 31 -8.08 -2.93 0.08
N GLU A 32 -7.62 -2.44 1.22
CA GLU A 32 -8.41 -2.35 2.45
C GLU A 32 -8.32 -0.93 3.00
N LEU A 33 -9.48 -0.33 3.22
CA LEU A 33 -9.62 0.95 3.90
C LEU A 33 -10.28 0.74 5.25
N VAL A 34 -9.56 1.09 6.30
CA VAL A 34 -9.99 1.02 7.70
C VAL A 34 -10.07 2.40 8.31
N GLU A 35 -10.78 2.54 9.42
CA GLU A 35 -10.89 3.81 10.13
C GLU A 35 -9.57 4.23 10.81
N ALA A 36 -9.41 5.54 11.02
CA ALA A 36 -8.25 6.09 11.72
C ALA A 36 -8.16 5.54 13.15
N GLY A 37 -6.97 5.02 13.51
CA GLY A 37 -6.72 4.37 14.79
C GLY A 37 -6.82 2.85 14.78
N GLU A 38 -7.35 2.23 13.71
CA GLU A 38 -7.34 0.77 13.56
C GLU A 38 -5.98 0.23 13.13
N LEU A 39 -5.17 1.04 12.44
CA LEU A 39 -3.78 0.70 12.12
C LEU A 39 -2.87 0.97 13.33
N ASN A 40 -2.09 -0.03 13.73
CA ASN A 40 -1.07 0.15 14.77
C ASN A 40 -0.03 1.20 14.31
N PRO A 41 0.19 2.28 15.08
CA PRO A 41 1.16 3.32 14.75
C PRO A 41 2.57 2.81 14.45
N ASP A 42 3.05 1.79 15.16
CA ASP A 42 4.40 1.22 14.97
C ASP A 42 4.55 0.44 13.66
N HIS A 43 3.43 0.13 12.99
CA HIS A 43 3.41 -0.63 11.74
C HIS A 43 3.16 0.28 10.51
N ILE A 44 3.00 1.59 10.70
CA ILE A 44 2.78 2.53 9.60
C ILE A 44 4.07 2.65 8.77
N HIS A 45 3.97 2.42 7.46
CA HIS A 45 5.13 2.50 6.55
C HIS A 45 5.24 3.87 5.87
N THR A 46 4.10 4.41 5.43
CA THR A 46 4.02 5.77 4.91
C THR A 46 3.02 6.54 5.77
N PRO A 47 3.48 7.59 6.49
CA PRO A 47 2.59 8.46 7.25
C PRO A 47 1.59 9.18 6.34
N GLY A 48 0.36 9.38 6.83
CA GLY A 48 -0.74 9.98 6.08
C GLY A 48 -0.49 11.41 5.60
N VAL A 49 0.48 12.13 6.18
CA VAL A 49 0.89 13.47 5.73
C VAL A 49 1.31 13.51 4.25
N TYR A 50 1.76 12.37 3.70
CA TYR A 50 2.17 12.27 2.31
C TYR A 50 1.04 11.84 1.37
N VAL A 51 -0.17 11.55 1.88
CA VAL A 51 -1.29 11.02 1.11
C VAL A 51 -2.44 12.03 1.11
N HIS A 52 -2.87 12.43 -0.09
CA HIS A 52 -3.85 13.51 -0.25
C HIS A 52 -5.23 12.97 -0.62
N ARG A 53 -5.29 11.82 -1.28
CA ARG A 53 -6.53 11.14 -1.70
C ARG A 53 -6.33 9.65 -1.55
N ILE A 54 -7.40 8.96 -1.18
CA ILE A 54 -7.42 7.51 -1.01
C ILE A 54 -8.52 6.95 -1.90
N PHE A 55 -8.23 5.85 -2.58
CA PHE A 55 -9.17 5.11 -3.38
C PHE A 55 -9.09 3.63 -3.00
N GLN A 56 -10.22 3.02 -2.67
CA GLN A 56 -10.26 1.58 -2.41
C GLN A 56 -10.57 0.83 -3.70
N GLY A 57 -9.62 0.03 -4.19
CA GLY A 57 -9.82 -0.78 -5.38
C GLY A 57 -10.52 -2.11 -5.05
N GLU A 58 -11.37 -2.59 -5.96
CA GLU A 58 -12.16 -3.81 -5.74
C GLU A 58 -11.56 -5.06 -6.43
N ALA A 59 -10.85 -4.90 -7.55
CA ALA A 59 -10.47 -6.01 -8.42
C ALA A 59 -9.02 -5.94 -8.92
N TYR A 60 -8.05 -6.29 -8.06
CA TYR A 60 -6.63 -6.33 -8.44
C TYR A 60 -6.27 -7.64 -9.13
N GLU A 61 -5.72 -7.56 -10.34
CA GLU A 61 -5.28 -8.74 -11.10
C GLU A 61 -3.99 -9.37 -10.55
N LYS A 62 -3.11 -8.56 -9.92
CA LYS A 62 -1.81 -8.98 -9.32
C LYS A 62 -1.03 -10.01 -10.15
N ARG A 63 -0.79 -9.70 -11.42
CA ARG A 63 -0.07 -10.59 -12.36
C ARG A 63 1.31 -10.97 -11.82
N ILE A 64 1.67 -12.25 -11.99
CA ILE A 64 3.02 -12.75 -11.72
C ILE A 64 3.71 -12.92 -13.07
N GLU A 65 4.73 -12.10 -13.33
CA GLU A 65 5.49 -12.16 -14.59
C GLU A 65 6.16 -13.51 -14.81
N GLN A 66 6.84 -14.03 -13.77
CA GLN A 66 7.54 -15.30 -13.79
C GLN A 66 7.13 -16.15 -12.58
N ARG A 67 6.22 -17.10 -12.78
CA ARG A 67 5.72 -17.97 -11.70
C ARG A 67 6.63 -19.19 -11.50
N THR A 68 7.58 -19.06 -10.58
CA THR A 68 8.46 -20.18 -10.19
C THR A 68 7.93 -20.88 -8.94
N VAL A 69 7.80 -22.20 -8.98
CA VAL A 69 7.44 -23.04 -7.83
C VAL A 69 8.50 -24.10 -7.60
N ARG A 70 8.75 -24.46 -6.33
CA ARG A 70 9.64 -25.57 -5.98
C ARG A 70 9.03 -26.88 -6.51
N LYS A 71 9.86 -27.73 -7.12
CA LYS A 71 9.45 -29.10 -7.50
C LYS A 71 9.17 -29.90 -6.22
N LYS A 72 8.06 -30.63 -6.21
CA LYS A 72 7.73 -31.55 -5.14
C LYS A 72 8.53 -32.83 -5.41
N ASP A 73 9.40 -33.22 -4.48
CA ASP A 73 10.10 -34.51 -4.53
C ASP A 73 9.12 -35.68 -4.32
#